data_AF-A0A0P7J4F6-F1
#
_entry.id   AF-A0A0P7J4F6-F1
#
_cell.length_a   1.000
_cell.length_b   1.000
_cell.length_c   1.000
_cell.angle_alpha   90.00
_cell.angle_beta   90.00
_cell.angle_gamma   90.00
#
_symmetry.space_group_name_H-M   'P 1'
#
loop_
_entity.id
_entity.type
_entity.pdbx_description
1 polymer ?
#
loop_
_entity_poly.entity_id
_entity_poly.type
_entity_poly.pdbx_seq_one_letter_code
_entity_poly.pdbx_strand_id
1 'polypeptide(L)'
;MALEALKGEQTVAELASRFRVHPTMIHTWKQALLEGASGVFERGGRKAPEIDEEQERELHAKIGELAVANDFLSRKLKPWTGK
;
A
#
# COMPACT_ATOMS: atom_id res chain seq x y z
N MET A 1 -2.34 3.17 -19.15
CA MET A 1 -3.54 3.89 -18.69
C MET A 1 -3.29 5.33 -18.24
N ALA A 2 -2.71 5.60 -17.05
CA ALA A 2 -2.58 7.00 -16.57
C ALA A 2 -1.55 7.83 -17.37
N LEU A 3 -0.42 7.23 -17.74
CA LEU A 3 0.58 7.88 -18.59
C LEU A 3 0.08 8.14 -20.02
N GLU A 4 -0.73 7.24 -20.59
CA GLU A 4 -1.35 7.42 -21.92
C GLU A 4 -2.38 8.56 -21.91
N ALA A 5 -3.16 8.71 -20.82
CA ALA A 5 -4.12 9.81 -20.66
C ALA A 5 -3.45 11.19 -20.51
N LEU A 6 -2.19 11.22 -20.08
CA LEU A 6 -1.38 12.44 -19.93
C LEU A 6 -0.66 12.80 -21.24
N LYS A 7 -0.21 11.80 -22.00
CA LYS A 7 0.48 11.97 -23.29
C LYS A 7 -0.40 12.60 -24.38
N GLY A 8 -1.73 12.56 -24.21
CA GLY A 8 -2.69 13.19 -25.12
C GLY A 8 -2.89 12.46 -26.45
N GLU A 9 -2.23 11.32 -26.66
CA GLU A 9 -2.25 10.55 -27.90
C GLU A 9 -3.57 9.79 -28.13
N GLN A 10 -4.39 9.62 -27.08
CA GLN A 10 -5.71 8.98 -27.13
C GLN A 10 -6.71 9.78 -26.30
N THR A 11 -7.92 9.95 -26.82
CA THR A 11 -9.01 10.64 -26.13
C THR A 11 -9.53 9.82 -24.94
N VAL A 12 -10.16 10.48 -23.97
CA VAL A 12 -10.77 9.82 -22.81
C VAL A 12 -11.81 8.77 -23.24
N ALA A 13 -12.53 9.01 -24.34
CA ALA A 13 -13.51 8.09 -24.90
C ALA A 13 -12.85 6.81 -25.49
N GLU A 14 -11.72 6.95 -26.18
CA GLU A 14 -10.95 5.81 -26.71
C GLU A 14 -10.33 4.98 -25.58
N LEU A 15 -9.81 5.63 -24.55
CA LEU A 15 -9.29 4.95 -23.35
C LEU A 15 -10.41 4.25 -22.57
N ALA A 16 -11.58 4.87 -22.46
CA ALA A 16 -12.76 4.29 -21.83
C ALA A 16 -13.21 3.01 -22.56
N SER A 17 -13.26 3.05 -23.88
CA SER A 17 -13.61 1.91 -24.72
C SER A 17 -12.57 0.79 -24.63
N ARG A 18 -11.27 1.13 -24.77
CA ARG A 18 -10.16 0.17 -24.79
C ARG A 18 -9.97 -0.56 -23.46
N PHE A 19 -10.05 0.17 -22.35
CA PHE A 19 -9.87 -0.40 -21.01
C PHE A 19 -11.20 -0.80 -20.35
N ARG A 20 -12.34 -0.61 -21.03
CA ARG A 20 -13.70 -0.83 -20.50
C ARG A 20 -13.93 -0.15 -19.15
N VAL A 21 -13.46 1.09 -19.03
CA VAL A 21 -13.59 1.90 -17.83
C VAL A 21 -14.48 3.10 -18.13
N HIS A 22 -15.33 3.50 -17.18
CA HIS A 22 -16.18 4.67 -17.35
C HIS A 22 -15.34 5.96 -17.49
N PRO A 23 -15.66 6.87 -18.43
CA PRO A 23 -14.91 8.13 -18.64
C PRO A 23 -14.63 8.94 -17.38
N THR A 24 -15.59 8.99 -16.45
CA THR A 24 -15.45 9.68 -15.14
C THR A 24 -14.25 9.15 -14.33
N MET A 25 -14.02 7.84 -14.33
CA MET A 25 -12.90 7.23 -13.60
C MET A 25 -11.55 7.62 -14.21
N ILE A 26 -11.50 7.77 -15.54
CA ILE A 26 -10.31 8.21 -16.25
C ILE A 26 -10.00 9.67 -15.91
N HIS A 27 -11.01 10.53 -15.79
CA HIS A 27 -10.85 11.90 -15.29
C HIS A 27 -10.33 11.92 -13.85
N THR A 28 -10.90 11.11 -12.96
CA THR A 28 -10.43 10.97 -11.57
C THR A 28 -8.98 10.53 -11.51
N TRP A 29 -8.58 9.51 -12.29
CA TRP A 29 -7.20 9.05 -12.33
C TRP A 29 -6.25 10.05 -12.96
N LYS A 30 -6.69 10.79 -13.98
CA LYS A 30 -5.90 11.87 -14.57
C LYS A 30 -5.64 12.99 -13.56
N GLN A 31 -6.67 13.38 -12.79
CA GLN A 31 -6.53 14.40 -11.75
C GLN A 31 -5.64 13.92 -10.60
N ALA A 32 -5.86 12.69 -10.10
CA ALA A 32 -5.03 12.09 -9.07
C ALA A 32 -3.56 11.93 -9.49
N LEU A 33 -3.31 11.62 -10.78
CA LEU A 33 -1.96 11.56 -11.33
C LEU A 33 -1.34 12.96 -11.41
N LEU A 34 -2.07 13.99 -11.86
CA LEU A 34 -1.57 15.36 -11.93
C LEU A 34 -1.25 15.94 -10.54
N GLU A 35 -2.13 15.72 -9.57
CA GLU A 35 -1.94 16.12 -8.17
C GLU A 35 -0.82 15.31 -7.50
N GLY A 36 -0.70 14.02 -7.79
CA GLY A 36 0.34 13.15 -7.24
C GLY A 36 1.69 13.24 -7.96
N ALA A 37 1.75 13.74 -9.19
CA ALA A 37 2.97 13.78 -9.99
C ALA A 37 4.00 14.75 -9.41
N SER A 38 3.59 15.90 -8.87
CA SER A 38 4.51 16.82 -8.17
C SER A 38 5.21 16.10 -7.02
N GLY A 39 4.45 15.43 -6.15
CA GLY A 39 5.01 14.68 -5.01
C GLY A 39 5.76 13.38 -5.37
N VAL A 40 5.66 12.90 -6.62
CA VAL A 40 6.41 11.73 -7.11
C VAL A 40 7.73 12.16 -7.76
N PHE A 41 7.73 13.25 -8.53
CA PHE A 41 8.94 13.75 -9.20
C PHE A 41 9.75 14.74 -8.34
N GLU A 42 9.17 15.37 -7.32
CA GLU A 42 9.92 16.05 -6.24
C GLU A 42 10.61 15.06 -5.28
N ARG A 43 10.39 13.75 -5.46
CA ARG A 43 10.86 12.72 -4.52
C ARG A 43 12.31 12.29 -4.77
N GLY A 44 13.23 13.25 -4.69
CA GLY A 44 14.47 13.08 -3.94
C GLY A 44 14.24 13.01 -2.42
N GLY A 45 13.00 13.16 -1.94
CA GLY A 45 12.67 13.05 -0.52
C GLY A 45 11.19 12.80 -0.23
N ARG A 46 10.77 11.54 -0.13
CA ARG A 46 10.14 11.23 1.16
C ARG A 46 11.32 10.62 1.87
N LYS A 47 11.87 11.36 2.84
CA LYS A 47 12.59 10.74 3.95
C LYS A 47 11.82 9.44 4.20
N ALA A 48 12.52 8.30 4.23
CA ALA A 48 11.94 7.14 4.88
C ALA A 48 11.31 7.67 6.18
N PRO A 49 10.07 7.28 6.53
CA PRO A 49 9.50 7.72 7.81
C PRO A 49 10.61 7.55 8.82
N GLU A 50 10.99 8.63 9.50
CA GLU A 50 12.13 8.63 10.40
C GLU A 50 11.80 7.54 11.41
N ILE A 51 12.40 6.36 11.21
CA ILE A 51 11.96 5.19 11.93
C ILE A 51 12.51 5.42 13.32
N ASP A 52 11.59 5.63 14.25
CA ASP A 52 11.94 5.82 15.64
C ASP A 52 12.54 4.49 16.13
N GLU A 53 13.87 4.44 16.20
CA GLU A 53 14.63 3.24 16.60
C GLU A 53 14.17 2.72 17.99
N GLU A 54 13.61 3.61 18.82
CA GLU A 54 12.97 3.25 20.08
C GLU A 54 11.64 2.50 19.86
N GLN A 55 10.78 2.97 18.96
CA GLN A 55 9.55 2.26 18.58
C GLN A 55 9.86 0.92 17.92
N GLU A 56 10.88 0.82 17.07
CA GLU A 56 11.30 -0.46 16.48
C GLU A 56 11.76 -1.45 17.55
N ARG A 57 12.56 -1.00 18.51
CA ARG A 57 13.03 -1.81 19.63
C ARG A 57 11.87 -2.31 20.49
N GLU A 58 10.91 -1.43 20.80
CA GLU A 58 9.71 -1.79 21.56
C GLU A 58 8.85 -2.80 20.81
N LEU A 59 8.65 -2.61 19.51
CA LEU A 59 7.91 -3.54 18.65
C LEU A 59 8.60 -4.91 18.59
N HIS A 60 9.93 -4.95 18.46
CA HIS A 60 10.69 -6.20 18.49
C HIS A 60 10.59 -6.93 19.82
N ALA A 61 10.67 -6.20 20.95
CA ALA A 61 10.45 -6.78 22.27
C ALA A 61 9.03 -7.38 22.38
N LYS A 62 8.01 -6.65 21.91
CA LYS A 62 6.62 -7.10 21.95
C LYS A 62 6.37 -8.33 21.09
N ILE A 63 6.98 -8.40 19.91
CA ILE A 63 6.95 -9.59 19.05
C ILE A 63 7.53 -10.79 19.79
N GLY A 64 8.66 -10.61 20.50
CA GLY A 64 9.27 -11.67 21.31
C GLY A 64 8.34 -12.17 22.43
N GLU A 65 7.76 -11.26 23.21
CA GLU A 65 6.79 -11.60 24.25
C GLU A 65 5.59 -12.39 23.69
N LEU A 66 5.00 -11.90 22.60
CA LEU A 66 3.85 -12.53 21.96
C LEU A 66 4.21 -13.89 21.36
N ALA A 67 5.40 -14.05 20.80
CA ALA A 67 5.87 -15.34 20.28
C ALA A 67 5.98 -16.38 21.40
N VAL A 68 6.54 -16.00 22.55
CA VAL A 68 6.64 -16.89 23.73
C VAL A 68 5.25 -17.22 24.28
N ALA A 69 4.38 -16.22 24.42
CA ALA A 69 3.01 -16.43 24.90
C ALA A 69 2.22 -17.34 23.95
N ASN A 70 2.33 -17.15 22.64
CA ASN A 70 1.68 -17.99 21.64
C ASN A 70 2.24 -19.42 21.61
N ASP A 71 3.57 -19.62 21.72
CA ASP A 71 4.13 -20.98 21.81
C ASP A 71 3.65 -21.69 23.08
N PHE A 72 3.63 -20.98 24.21
CA PHE A 72 3.10 -21.52 25.47
C PHE A 72 1.62 -21.93 25.33
N LEU A 73 0.77 -21.04 24.82
CA LEU A 73 -0.65 -21.31 24.62
C LEU A 73 -0.85 -22.47 23.63
N SER A 74 -0.13 -22.48 22.51
CA SER A 74 -0.18 -23.57 21.53
C SER A 74 0.16 -24.92 22.18
N ARG A 75 1.23 -24.99 22.98
CA ARG A 75 1.59 -26.20 23.73
C ARG A 75 0.52 -26.64 24.73
N LYS A 76 -0.13 -25.70 25.41
CA LYS A 76 -1.19 -26.00 26.40
C LYS A 76 -2.52 -26.37 25.75
N LEU A 77 -2.78 -25.90 24.54
CA LEU A 77 -4.00 -26.20 23.78
C LEU A 77 -3.89 -27.49 22.96
N LYS A 78 -2.68 -27.96 22.60
CA LYS A 78 -2.46 -29.25 21.90
C LYS A 78 -3.19 -30.45 22.53
N PRO A 79 -3.22 -30.63 23.87
CA PRO A 79 -4.00 -31.69 24.51
C PRO A 79 -5.53 -31.54 24.39
N TRP A 80 -6.02 -30.34 24.09
CA TRP A 80 -7.45 -30.01 23.98
C TRP A 80 -7.97 -29.98 22.55
N THR A 81 -7.10 -29.82 21.55
CA THR A 81 -7.45 -29.81 20.12
C THR A 81 -7.35 -31.17 19.44
N GLY A 82 -7.07 -32.24 20.19
CA GLY A 82 -7.14 -33.61 19.70
C GLY A 82 -8.54 -34.21 19.85
N LYS A 83 -9.40 -34.01 18.85
CA LYS A 83 -10.57 -34.86 18.56
C LYS A 83 -10.86 -34.87 17.07
#